data_AF-A0A1G0JSB4-F1
#
_entry.id   AF-A0A1G0JSB4-F1
#
_cell.length_a   1.000
_cell.length_b   1.000
_cell.length_c   1.000
_cell.angle_alpha   90.00
_cell.angle_beta   90.00
_cell.angle_gamma   90.00
#
_symmetry.space_group_name_H-M   'P 1'
#
loop_
_entity.id
_entity.type
_entity.pdbx_description
1 polymer ?
#
loop_
_entity_poly.entity_id
_entity_poly.type
_entity_poly.pdbx_seq_one_letter_code
_entity_poly.pdbx_strand_id
1 'polypeptide(L)' 'MTSMNEISDKRKSQLRCLNCFTRFEPAEKATEVKCPKCEMEWRITWPANDSVKIRGPVWSTVK' A
#
# COMPACT_ATOMS: atom_id res chain seq x y z
N MET A 1 -13.58 27.23 -20.48
CA MET A 1 -13.47 27.08 -19.01
C MET A 1 -12.74 25.78 -18.76
N THR A 2 -11.41 25.85 -18.56
CA THR A 2 -10.58 24.67 -18.33
C THR A 2 -10.82 24.26 -16.88
N SER A 3 -11.72 23.29 -16.67
CA SER A 3 -12.00 22.75 -15.34
C SER A 3 -10.73 22.15 -14.77
N MET A 4 -10.16 22.89 -13.81
CA MET A 4 -9.17 22.42 -12.86
C MET A 4 -9.81 21.31 -12.00
N ASN A 5 -9.26 20.09 -12.04
CA ASN A 5 -9.10 19.13 -10.93
C ASN A 5 -9.20 17.65 -11.37
N GLU A 6 -8.23 17.19 -12.17
CA GLU A 6 -7.99 15.75 -12.39
C GLU A 6 -6.68 15.29 -11.72
N ILE A 7 -6.44 15.73 -10.48
CA ILE A 7 -5.24 15.33 -9.70
C ILE A 7 -5.66 14.85 -8.30
N SER A 8 -6.55 13.87 -8.18
CA SER A 8 -6.88 13.39 -6.83
C SER A 8 -7.39 11.95 -6.69
N ASP A 9 -7.35 11.10 -7.73
CA ASP A 9 -7.86 9.72 -7.59
C ASP A 9 -6.79 8.61 -7.66
N LYS A 10 -5.65 8.82 -8.30
CA LYS A 10 -4.58 7.79 -8.38
C LYS A 10 -3.79 7.54 -7.09
N ARG A 11 -4.03 8.29 -6.01
CA ARG A 11 -3.27 8.13 -4.75
C ARG A 11 -3.94 7.22 -3.73
N LYS A 12 -5.19 6.81 -3.96
CA LYS A 12 -6.01 6.13 -2.95
C LYS A 12 -5.47 4.74 -2.58
N SER A 13 -4.80 4.05 -3.49
CA SER A 13 -4.32 2.67 -3.25
C SER A 13 -2.81 2.51 -3.16
N GLN A 14 -2.03 3.59 -2.98
CA GLN A 14 -0.57 3.51 -2.94
C GLN A 14 -0.03 3.15 -1.56
N LEU A 15 0.66 2.02 -1.47
CA LEU A 15 1.36 1.58 -0.27
C LEU A 15 2.80 2.10 -0.27
N ARG A 16 3.25 2.64 0.87
CA ARG A 16 4.64 3.03 1.07
C ARG A 16 5.34 1.97 1.92
N CYS A 17 6.39 1.33 1.38
CA CYS A 17 7.22 0.39 2.12
C CYS A 17 7.81 1.07 3.37
N LEU A 18 7.73 0.43 4.55
CA LEU A 18 8.31 0.97 5.78
C LEU A 18 9.83 0.74 5.89
N ASN A 19 10.41 -0.10 5.02
CA ASN A 19 11.84 -0.38 4.99
C ASN A 19 12.60 0.53 4.02
N CYS A 20 12.20 0.54 2.74
CA CYS A 20 12.92 1.30 1.69
C CYS A 20 12.16 2.54 1.20
N PHE A 21 11.02 2.88 1.82
CA PHE A 21 10.19 4.05 1.52
C PHE A 21 9.65 4.15 0.09
N THR A 22 9.80 3.10 -0.72
CA THR A 22 9.27 3.06 -2.09
C THR A 22 7.77 2.91 -2.07
N ARG A 23 7.11 3.63 -2.97
CA ARG A 23 5.66 3.57 -3.17
C ARG A 23 5.35 2.56 -4.28
N PHE A 24 4.34 1.74 -4.06
CA PHE A 24 3.85 0.77 -5.03
C PHE A 24 2.37 0.47 -4.76
N GLU A 25 1.69 -0.09 -5.75
CA GLU A 25 0.27 -0.44 -5.65
C GLU A 25 0.18 -1.96 -5.40
N PRO A 26 -0.35 -2.40 -4.25
CA PRO A 26 -0.63 -3.80 -4.01
C PRO A 26 -1.83 -4.26 -4.84
N ALA A 27 -1.91 -5.57 -5.11
CA ALA A 27 -3.10 -6.14 -5.77
C ALA A 27 -4.37 -5.90 -4.93
N GLU A 28 -5.48 -5.61 -5.61
CA GLU A 28 -6.76 -5.35 -4.93
C GLU A 28 -7.13 -6.52 -4.02
N LYS A 29 -7.57 -6.21 -2.80
CA LYS A 29 -7.97 -7.18 -1.77
C LYS A 29 -6.85 -8.12 -1.29
N ALA A 30 -5.60 -7.92 -1.70
CA ALA A 30 -4.49 -8.72 -1.19
C ALA A 30 -4.30 -8.51 0.32
N THR A 31 -4.07 -9.57 1.07
CA THR A 31 -3.78 -9.50 2.52
C THR A 31 -2.29 -9.42 2.81
N GLU A 32 -1.46 -9.71 1.82
CA GLU A 32 0.00 -9.71 1.90
C GLU A 32 0.57 -9.10 0.63
N VAL A 33 1.69 -8.39 0.75
CA VAL A 33 2.37 -7.84 -0.40
C VAL A 33 3.88 -7.81 -0.21
N LYS A 34 4.60 -8.18 -1.28
CA LYS A 34 6.05 -8.08 -1.35
C LYS A 34 6.46 -6.76 -1.98
N CYS A 35 7.38 -6.04 -1.34
CA CYS A 35 7.94 -4.82 -1.91
C CYS A 35 8.80 -5.16 -3.14
N PRO A 36 8.55 -4.57 -4.32
CA PRO A 36 9.30 -4.88 -5.53
C PRO A 36 10.75 -4.39 -5.51
N LYS A 37 11.14 -3.51 -4.57
CA LYS A 37 12.48 -2.93 -4.50
C LYS A 37 13.40 -3.62 -3.50
N CYS A 38 12.92 -3.84 -2.27
CA CYS A 38 13.72 -4.43 -1.21
C CYS A 38 13.25 -5.83 -0.81
N GLU A 39 12.29 -6.37 -1.55
CA GLU A 39 11.77 -7.74 -1.39
C GLU A 39 11.11 -8.03 -0.03
N MET A 40 10.91 -7.02 0.81
CA MET A 40 10.29 -7.18 2.10
C MET A 40 8.79 -7.44 1.99
N GLU A 41 8.31 -8.45 2.72
CA GLU A 41 6.92 -8.87 2.74
C GLU A 41 6.16 -8.24 3.91
N TRP A 42 5.03 -7.63 3.58
CA TRP A 42 4.17 -6.91 4.50
C TRP A 42 2.79 -7.52 4.54
N ARG A 43 2.21 -7.68 5.74
CA ARG A 43 0.79 -7.91 5.91
C ARG A 43 0.05 -6.60 5.76
N ILE A 44 -0.99 -6.59 4.94
CA ILE A 44 -1.79 -5.41 4.63
C ILE A 44 -3.28 -5.68 4.88
N THR A 45 -4.03 -4.63 5.15
CA THR A 45 -5.49 -4.69 5.28
C THR A 45 -6.13 -3.54 4.55
N TRP A 46 -7.36 -3.78 4.08
CA TRP A 46 -8.18 -2.84 3.33
C TRP A 46 -9.38 -2.42 4.18
N PRO A 47 -9.23 -1.46 5.12
CA PRO A 47 -10.36 -0.97 5.91
C PRO A 47 -11.41 -0.24 5.06
N ALA A 48 -11.04 0.25 3.87
CA ALA A 48 -11.94 0.80 2.86
C ALA A 48 -11.38 0.42 1.48
N ASN A 49 -12.25 0.38 0.46
CA ASN A 49 -11.86 0.05 -0.93
C ASN A 49 -10.68 0.90 -1.44
N ASP A 50 -10.58 2.14 -0.93
CA ASP A 50 -9.67 3.17 -1.37
C ASP A 50 -8.53 3.44 -0.37
N SER A 51 -8.27 2.55 0.59
CA SER A 51 -7.14 2.74 1.50
C SER A 51 -6.53 1.41 1.93
N VAL A 52 -5.22 1.30 1.74
CA VAL A 52 -4.43 0.15 2.17
C VAL A 52 -3.51 0.53 3.32
N LYS A 53 -3.51 -0.29 4.38
CA LYS A 53 -2.68 -0.09 5.57
C LYS A 53 -1.77 -1.29 5.80
N ILE A 54 -0.50 -1.03 6.11
CA ILE A 54 0.46 -2.04 6.57
C ILE A 54 0.15 -2.37 8.04
N ARG A 55 0.00 -3.65 8.35
CA ARG A 55 -0.17 -4.17 9.72
C ARG A 55 1.15 -4.57 10.35
N GLY A 56 2.13 -4.97 9.54
CA GLY A 56 3.46 -5.35 10.00
C GLY A 56 4.12 -6.32 9.02
N PRO A 57 5.38 -6.71 9.27
CA PRO A 57 6.05 -7.73 8.48
C PRO A 57 5.35 -9.08 8.59
N VAL A 58 5.39 -9.90 7.53
CA VAL A 58 4.82 -11.26 7.56
C VAL A 58 5.46 -12.17 8.62
N TRP A 59 6.71 -11.89 9.00
CA TRP A 59 7.46 -12.63 10.02
C TRP A 59 7.31 -12.04 11.42
N SER A 60 6.58 -10.94 11.61
CA SER A 60 6.36 -10.38 12.94
C SER A 60 5.35 -11.22 13.72
N THR A 61 5.84 -12.03 14.65
CA THR A 61 5.06 -12.60 15.76
C THR A 61 4.82 -11.49 16.77
N VAL A 62 3.83 -10.63 16.52
CA VAL A 62 3.36 -9.71 17.56
C VAL A 62 2.76 -10.59 18.67
N LYS A 63 3.51 -10.71 19.76
CA LYS A 63 3.12 -11.36 21.01
C LYS A 63 2.03 -10.56 21.72
#